data_AF-A0A846WU58-F1
#
_entry.id   AF-A0A846WU58-F1
#
_cell.length_a   1.000
_cell.length_b   1.000
_cell.length_c   1.000
_cell.angle_alpha   90.00
_cell.angle_beta   90.00
_cell.angle_gamma   90.00
#
_symmetry.space_group_name_H-M   'P 1'
#
loop_
_entity.id
_entity.type
_entity.pdbx_description
1 polymer ?
#
loop_
_entity_poly.entity_id
_entity_poly.type
_entity_poly.pdbx_seq_one_letter_code
_entity_poly.pdbx_strand_id
1 'polypeptide(L)'
;MPELLFPLDSAKPFTEQRQIGHNRWHPDIPPAVTVKPGDTFRAHCREWFDGAIHNDDSADDILNAPLNNVHTLSGPFAIEGAEPGDLLIVDILDVGPIPQEDSGPLAGQGWGYTGIFAKLNGGGFLTEQFPDAYKAIWDFAGQSATSRHVPHVKYTGIVHPGLMGTAPSAELLGRWNAREAALIATDPDRVPPLALPPEPDGAILGSLTGDEFTRVAGEGARTAPPRENGGNQDIKNLTKGTRVFYPVFVPGANLSFGDLHFSQGDGEITFCGAIEMGGFMDLHVDLIKGGMETYGVSENAIFMPGNTDPQYSQWIAFSGTSVTLDGEQRYLDSDLSYQRACLHAINYLTKFGYSPEQAYLLLGSAPIEGRLSGVVDIPNSCATVYIPTAIFDFPVAPSTSGPVQIDPGMGAPHSAF
;
A
#
# COMPACT_ATOMS: atom_id res chain seq x y z
N MET A 1 2.39 -25.05 -11.20
CA MET A 1 2.10 -23.62 -11.35
C MET A 1 0.61 -23.47 -11.50
N PRO A 2 -0.02 -22.54 -10.77
CA PRO A 2 -1.44 -22.24 -10.90
C PRO A 2 -1.80 -21.82 -12.34
N GLU A 3 -3.06 -22.01 -12.73
CA GLU A 3 -3.55 -21.52 -14.03
C GLU A 3 -3.59 -19.98 -14.04
N LEU A 4 -3.04 -19.35 -15.07
CA LEU A 4 -3.09 -17.90 -15.23
C LEU A 4 -4.46 -17.49 -15.78
N LEU A 5 -5.32 -16.95 -14.91
CA LEU A 5 -6.70 -16.59 -15.27
C LEU A 5 -6.84 -15.13 -15.71
N PHE A 6 -5.98 -14.24 -15.20
CA PHE A 6 -5.98 -12.81 -15.53
C PHE A 6 -4.60 -12.38 -16.04
N PRO A 7 -4.29 -12.63 -17.33
CA PRO A 7 -3.02 -12.21 -17.92
C PRO A 7 -3.04 -10.71 -18.26
N LEU A 8 -1.91 -10.04 -18.02
CA LEU A 8 -1.66 -8.68 -18.50
C LEU A 8 -0.66 -8.69 -19.65
N ASP A 9 -0.86 -7.79 -20.61
CA ASP A 9 0.07 -7.43 -21.68
C ASP A 9 0.80 -6.14 -21.26
N SER A 10 2.08 -6.24 -20.92
CA SER A 10 2.91 -5.11 -20.50
C SER A 10 3.13 -4.05 -21.58
N ALA A 11 2.79 -4.33 -22.85
CA ALA A 11 2.84 -3.33 -23.92
C ALA A 11 1.57 -2.48 -24.04
N LYS A 12 0.53 -2.73 -23.22
CA LYS A 12 -0.76 -2.06 -23.29
C LYS A 12 -1.14 -1.39 -21.97
N PRO A 13 -1.83 -0.24 -22.03
CA PRO A 13 -2.43 0.33 -20.82
C PRO A 13 -3.49 -0.62 -20.25
N PHE A 14 -3.81 -0.45 -18.96
CA PHE A 14 -4.74 -1.30 -18.21
C PHE A 14 -6.15 -1.33 -18.84
N THR A 15 -6.57 -0.23 -19.46
CA THR A 15 -7.87 -0.09 -20.13
C THR A 15 -7.94 -0.76 -21.51
N GLU A 16 -6.81 -1.20 -22.07
CA GLU A 16 -6.74 -1.92 -23.36
C GLU A 16 -6.40 -3.41 -23.19
N GLN A 17 -6.41 -3.88 -21.95
CA GLN A 17 -6.21 -5.30 -21.64
C GLN A 17 -7.36 -6.15 -22.17
N ARG A 18 -7.07 -7.42 -22.46
CA ARG A 18 -8.11 -8.36 -22.90
C ARG A 18 -9.18 -8.56 -21.82
N GLN A 19 -8.75 -8.58 -20.56
CA GLN A 19 -9.62 -8.58 -19.39
C GLN A 19 -9.33 -7.27 -18.66
N ILE A 20 -10.34 -6.44 -18.51
CA ILE A 20 -10.22 -5.14 -17.86
C ILE A 20 -10.69 -5.32 -16.42
N GLY A 21 -9.86 -4.89 -15.48
CA GLY A 21 -10.18 -4.87 -14.07
C GLY A 21 -11.00 -3.65 -13.67
N HIS A 22 -10.76 -3.11 -12.49
CA HIS A 22 -11.46 -1.90 -12.02
C HIS A 22 -10.62 -1.06 -11.07
N ASN A 23 -11.05 0.17 -10.79
CA ASN A 23 -10.41 1.07 -9.82
C ASN A 23 -11.40 1.78 -8.89
N ARG A 24 -12.60 1.21 -8.72
CA ARG A 24 -13.65 1.70 -7.81
C ARG A 24 -14.31 0.52 -7.13
N TRP A 25 -14.71 0.67 -5.88
CA TRP A 25 -15.52 -0.33 -5.21
C TRP A 25 -17.00 -0.10 -5.48
N HIS A 26 -17.65 -1.10 -6.07
CA HIS A 26 -19.09 -1.09 -6.33
C HIS A 26 -19.66 -2.52 -6.44
N PRO A 27 -20.86 -2.82 -5.88
CA PRO A 27 -21.48 -4.15 -5.96
C PRO A 27 -21.75 -4.63 -7.40
N ASP A 28 -22.08 -3.70 -8.30
CA ASP A 28 -22.54 -4.01 -9.65
C ASP A 28 -21.41 -4.12 -10.70
N ILE A 29 -20.14 -4.04 -10.29
CA ILE A 29 -19.03 -4.31 -11.23
C ILE A 29 -19.08 -5.81 -11.60
N PRO A 30 -19.21 -6.16 -12.89
CA PRO A 30 -19.30 -7.55 -13.31
C PRO A 30 -17.99 -8.30 -13.00
N PRO A 31 -18.06 -9.57 -12.59
CA PRO A 31 -16.85 -10.36 -12.40
C PRO A 31 -16.14 -10.58 -13.74
N ALA A 32 -14.82 -10.43 -13.74
CA ALA A 32 -13.95 -10.72 -14.88
C ALA A 32 -13.78 -12.24 -15.08
N VAL A 33 -13.72 -12.98 -13.98
CA VAL A 33 -13.47 -14.43 -13.94
C VAL A 33 -14.35 -15.06 -12.85
N THR A 34 -14.74 -16.33 -13.03
CA THR A 34 -15.38 -17.14 -11.98
C THR A 34 -14.48 -18.32 -11.62
N VAL A 35 -14.29 -18.56 -10.33
CA VAL A 35 -13.52 -19.67 -9.75
C VAL A 35 -14.37 -20.43 -8.74
N LYS A 36 -13.97 -21.65 -8.40
CA LYS A 36 -14.65 -22.51 -7.43
C LYS A 36 -13.93 -22.51 -6.09
N PRO A 37 -14.64 -22.72 -4.97
CA PRO A 37 -14.00 -23.05 -3.70
C PRO A 37 -13.06 -24.26 -3.87
N GLY A 38 -11.84 -24.13 -3.36
CA GLY A 38 -10.73 -25.08 -3.53
C GLY A 38 -9.81 -24.80 -4.72
N ASP A 39 -10.15 -23.87 -5.61
CA ASP A 39 -9.31 -23.55 -6.76
C ASP A 39 -8.03 -22.82 -6.36
N THR A 40 -7.00 -23.01 -7.18
CA THR A 40 -5.73 -22.29 -7.11
C THR A 40 -5.43 -21.66 -8.46
N PHE A 41 -5.18 -20.35 -8.49
CA PHE A 41 -5.01 -19.59 -9.73
C PHE A 41 -3.92 -18.52 -9.60
N ARG A 42 -3.46 -18.03 -10.76
CA ARG A 42 -2.57 -16.88 -10.90
C ARG A 42 -3.31 -15.73 -11.56
N ALA A 43 -3.00 -14.51 -11.13
CA ALA A 43 -3.36 -13.28 -11.82
C ALA A 43 -2.14 -12.36 -11.88
N HIS A 44 -2.00 -11.63 -12.99
CA HIS A 44 -1.03 -10.54 -13.10
C HIS A 44 -1.65 -9.25 -12.60
N CYS A 45 -0.88 -8.46 -11.86
CA CYS A 45 -1.28 -7.15 -11.36
C CYS A 45 -0.46 -6.07 -12.05
N ARG A 46 -1.13 -5.01 -12.49
CA ARG A 46 -0.48 -3.79 -12.93
C ARG A 46 -0.06 -3.01 -11.69
N GLU A 47 1.05 -2.28 -11.78
CA GLU A 47 1.39 -1.31 -10.73
C GLU A 47 0.28 -0.26 -10.65
N TRP A 48 -0.02 0.27 -9.46
CA TRP A 48 -1.21 1.10 -9.23
C TRP A 48 -1.41 2.31 -10.16
N PHE A 49 -0.36 2.95 -10.68
CA PHE A 49 -0.41 4.07 -11.64
C PHE A 49 -0.40 3.67 -13.13
N ASP A 50 -0.41 2.38 -13.46
CA ASP A 50 -0.37 1.88 -14.85
C ASP A 50 0.81 2.40 -15.68
N GLY A 51 1.98 2.55 -15.06
CA GLY A 51 3.23 2.94 -15.72
C GLY A 51 3.43 4.44 -15.87
N ALA A 52 2.67 5.27 -15.16
CA ALA A 52 2.86 6.72 -15.18
C ALA A 52 4.18 7.16 -14.51
N ILE A 53 4.74 6.33 -13.62
CA ILE A 53 6.00 6.57 -12.93
C ILE A 53 7.14 5.87 -13.66
N HIS A 54 8.22 6.60 -13.92
CA HIS A 54 9.35 6.15 -14.74
C HIS A 54 10.60 5.90 -13.90
N ASN A 55 11.43 4.96 -14.37
CA ASN A 55 12.78 4.73 -13.86
C ASN A 55 13.74 5.77 -14.41
N ASP A 56 13.71 6.96 -13.81
CA ASP A 56 14.62 8.06 -14.08
C ASP A 56 14.96 8.81 -12.78
N ASP A 57 15.69 9.91 -12.92
CA ASP A 57 16.18 10.72 -11.81
C ASP A 57 15.44 12.07 -11.73
N SER A 58 14.16 12.11 -12.13
CA SER A 58 13.23 13.23 -11.95
C SER A 58 12.11 12.86 -10.98
N ALA A 59 11.52 13.81 -10.25
CA ALA A 59 10.32 13.57 -9.45
C ALA A 59 9.06 14.21 -10.06
N ASP A 60 9.12 14.65 -11.32
CA ASP A 60 8.00 15.32 -12.00
C ASP A 60 6.80 14.40 -12.20
N ASP A 61 7.03 13.10 -12.39
CA ASP A 61 5.98 12.09 -12.49
C ASP A 61 5.28 11.85 -11.15
N ILE A 62 6.01 11.93 -10.04
CA ILE A 62 5.42 11.93 -8.68
C ILE A 62 4.63 13.21 -8.43
N LEU A 63 5.18 14.38 -8.81
CA LEU A 63 4.49 15.66 -8.67
C LEU A 63 3.15 15.66 -9.41
N ASN A 64 3.12 15.08 -10.62
CA ASN A 64 1.96 15.07 -11.51
C ASN A 64 1.22 13.73 -11.55
N ALA A 65 1.42 12.87 -10.54
CA ALA A 65 0.86 11.53 -10.53
C ALA A 65 -0.68 11.55 -10.70
N PRO A 66 -1.25 10.69 -11.56
CA PRO A 66 -2.68 10.72 -11.89
C PRO A 66 -3.51 10.02 -10.79
N LEU A 67 -3.59 10.63 -9.61
CA LEU A 67 -4.25 10.05 -8.43
C LEU A 67 -5.72 9.66 -8.63
N ASN A 68 -6.43 10.19 -9.63
CA ASN A 68 -7.81 9.77 -9.92
C ASN A 68 -7.90 8.37 -10.56
N ASN A 69 -6.81 7.91 -11.16
CA ASN A 69 -6.75 6.65 -11.90
C ASN A 69 -6.38 5.46 -11.01
N VAL A 70 -5.84 5.68 -9.81
CA VAL A 70 -5.47 4.60 -8.88
C VAL A 70 -6.69 4.05 -8.15
N HIS A 71 -6.72 2.76 -7.81
CA HIS A 71 -5.70 1.72 -8.03
C HIS A 71 -6.17 0.78 -9.16
N THR A 72 -5.29 0.31 -10.04
CA THR A 72 -5.69 -0.64 -11.11
C THR A 72 -5.76 -2.07 -10.57
N LEU A 73 -6.98 -2.54 -10.25
CA LEU A 73 -7.20 -3.82 -9.57
C LEU A 73 -7.52 -4.96 -10.52
N SER A 74 -6.86 -6.08 -10.32
CA SER A 74 -7.19 -7.35 -10.98
C SER A 74 -8.41 -7.98 -10.34
N GLY A 75 -9.37 -8.37 -11.16
CA GLY A 75 -10.68 -8.87 -10.73
C GLY A 75 -11.83 -8.01 -11.27
N PRO A 76 -13.06 -8.20 -10.77
CA PRO A 76 -13.40 -9.10 -9.67
C PRO A 76 -13.37 -10.57 -10.07
N PHE A 77 -12.90 -11.43 -9.17
CA PHE A 77 -13.03 -12.88 -9.23
C PHE A 77 -14.28 -13.28 -8.44
N ALA A 78 -15.29 -13.83 -9.12
CA ALA A 78 -16.46 -14.40 -8.45
C ALA A 78 -16.16 -15.83 -7.97
N ILE A 79 -16.53 -16.14 -6.73
CA ILE A 79 -16.36 -17.45 -6.12
C ILE A 79 -17.71 -18.16 -6.13
N GLU A 80 -17.79 -19.28 -6.84
CA GLU A 80 -19.02 -20.07 -6.97
C GLU A 80 -19.59 -20.46 -5.60
N GLY A 81 -20.85 -20.14 -5.34
CA GLY A 81 -21.54 -20.49 -4.09
C GLY A 81 -21.27 -19.58 -2.89
N ALA A 82 -20.44 -18.53 -3.04
CA ALA A 82 -20.27 -17.51 -2.01
C ALA A 82 -21.53 -16.65 -1.88
N GLU A 83 -21.98 -16.43 -0.64
CA GLU A 83 -23.18 -15.64 -0.33
C GLU A 83 -22.88 -14.65 0.81
N PRO A 84 -23.63 -13.53 0.90
CA PRO A 84 -23.49 -12.60 2.01
C PRO A 84 -23.59 -13.30 3.37
N GLY A 85 -22.63 -13.04 4.27
CA GLY A 85 -22.53 -13.70 5.58
C GLY A 85 -21.48 -14.81 5.65
N ASP A 86 -20.94 -15.27 4.52
CA ASP A 86 -19.82 -16.19 4.47
C ASP A 86 -18.49 -15.49 4.80
N LEU A 87 -17.48 -16.29 5.15
CA LEU A 87 -16.08 -15.86 5.04
C LEU A 87 -15.44 -16.48 3.80
N LEU A 88 -14.81 -15.64 3.00
CA LEU A 88 -13.92 -16.05 1.93
C LEU A 88 -12.52 -16.27 2.50
N ILE A 89 -12.03 -17.50 2.43
CA ILE A 89 -10.64 -17.85 2.70
C ILE A 89 -9.82 -17.49 1.47
N VAL A 90 -8.74 -16.74 1.65
CA VAL A 90 -7.75 -16.43 0.61
C VAL A 90 -6.36 -16.76 1.14
N ASP A 91 -5.70 -17.74 0.52
CA ASP A 91 -4.31 -18.08 0.79
C ASP A 91 -3.40 -17.42 -0.25
N ILE A 92 -2.41 -16.64 0.21
CA ILE A 92 -1.36 -16.10 -0.66
C ILE A 92 -0.28 -17.18 -0.81
N LEU A 93 -0.31 -17.91 -1.92
CA LEU A 93 0.62 -19.00 -2.18
C LEU A 93 1.97 -18.50 -2.69
N ASP A 94 1.96 -17.42 -3.46
CA ASP A 94 3.15 -16.74 -3.96
C ASP A 94 2.79 -15.33 -4.43
N VAL A 95 3.75 -14.41 -4.36
CA VAL A 95 3.61 -13.03 -4.83
C VAL A 95 4.98 -12.49 -5.22
N GLY A 96 5.05 -11.73 -6.30
CA GLY A 96 6.31 -11.12 -6.76
C GLY A 96 6.25 -10.57 -8.18
N PRO A 97 7.40 -10.09 -8.70
CA PRO A 97 7.55 -9.70 -10.10
C PRO A 97 7.14 -10.81 -11.07
N ILE A 98 6.59 -10.45 -12.24
CA ILE A 98 6.26 -11.45 -13.28
C ILE A 98 7.55 -12.16 -13.71
N PRO A 99 7.63 -13.50 -13.62
CA PRO A 99 8.84 -14.21 -14.02
C PRO A 99 9.17 -13.94 -15.49
N GLN A 100 10.46 -13.71 -15.79
CA GLN A 100 10.99 -13.41 -17.13
C GLN A 100 10.72 -11.99 -17.64
N GLU A 101 10.04 -11.15 -16.88
CA GLU A 101 9.97 -9.70 -17.14
C GLU A 101 11.04 -8.95 -16.33
N ASP A 102 12.26 -9.48 -16.21
CA ASP A 102 13.29 -8.97 -15.30
C ASP A 102 13.92 -7.62 -15.74
N SER A 103 13.47 -7.05 -16.86
CA SER A 103 13.92 -5.76 -17.38
C SER A 103 12.87 -5.10 -18.26
N GLY A 104 12.57 -3.82 -18.03
CA GLY A 104 11.73 -3.02 -18.90
C GLY A 104 11.26 -1.71 -18.28
N PRO A 105 10.42 -0.93 -18.99
CA PRO A 105 10.07 0.43 -18.60
C PRO A 105 9.00 0.52 -17.50
N LEU A 106 8.43 -0.60 -17.05
CA LEU A 106 7.39 -0.61 -16.02
C LEU A 106 7.94 -1.07 -14.67
N ALA A 107 7.46 -0.47 -13.58
CA ALA A 107 7.75 -0.96 -12.24
C ALA A 107 7.26 -2.42 -12.09
N GLY A 108 8.06 -3.25 -11.44
CA GLY A 108 7.96 -4.72 -11.47
C GLY A 108 8.88 -5.38 -12.47
N GLN A 109 9.44 -4.65 -13.44
CA GLN A 109 10.35 -5.22 -14.43
C GLN A 109 11.82 -5.10 -14.04
N GLY A 110 12.17 -5.66 -12.88
CA GLY A 110 13.50 -5.60 -12.28
C GLY A 110 13.75 -4.36 -11.40
N TRP A 111 12.77 -3.49 -11.26
CA TRP A 111 12.83 -2.29 -10.42
C TRP A 111 11.46 -1.89 -9.89
N GLY A 112 11.42 -1.03 -8.89
CA GLY A 112 10.22 -0.38 -8.36
C GLY A 112 10.55 1.02 -7.82
N TYR A 113 9.60 1.70 -7.21
CA TYR A 113 9.81 3.06 -6.71
C TYR A 113 9.11 3.33 -5.38
N THR A 114 9.60 4.35 -4.67
CA THR A 114 8.93 4.98 -3.53
C THR A 114 8.92 6.47 -3.82
N GLY A 115 7.82 7.15 -3.59
CA GLY A 115 7.71 8.60 -3.71
C GLY A 115 7.40 9.30 -2.40
N ILE A 116 7.50 10.62 -2.40
CA ILE A 116 6.80 11.49 -1.46
C ILE A 116 5.93 12.37 -2.34
N PHE A 117 4.61 12.34 -2.17
CA PHE A 117 3.76 13.23 -2.96
C PHE A 117 3.87 14.68 -2.47
N ALA A 118 3.74 15.62 -3.39
CA ALA A 118 3.60 17.02 -3.04
C ALA A 118 2.29 17.25 -2.26
N LYS A 119 2.30 18.22 -1.33
CA LYS A 119 1.14 18.61 -0.51
C LYS A 119 -0.10 18.90 -1.33
N LEU A 120 0.07 19.51 -2.51
CA LEU A 120 -1.03 19.87 -3.40
C LEU A 120 -1.58 18.71 -4.23
N ASN A 121 -0.88 17.57 -4.29
CA ASN A 121 -1.27 16.40 -5.07
C ASN A 121 -1.02 15.10 -4.29
N GLY A 122 -1.76 14.89 -3.20
CA GLY A 122 -1.71 13.68 -2.37
C GLY A 122 -1.24 13.93 -0.94
N GLY A 123 -0.05 14.50 -0.76
CA GLY A 123 0.61 14.63 0.54
C GLY A 123 1.09 13.30 1.11
N GLY A 124 1.02 13.14 2.44
CA GLY A 124 1.54 11.99 3.17
C GLY A 124 1.67 12.27 4.68
N PHE A 125 2.27 11.34 5.42
CA PHE A 125 2.30 11.42 6.88
C PHE A 125 3.10 12.62 7.42
N LEU A 126 4.21 12.96 6.75
CA LEU A 126 5.08 14.09 7.10
C LEU A 126 4.95 15.27 6.12
N THR A 127 3.76 15.48 5.54
CA THR A 127 3.51 16.52 4.51
C THR A 127 4.00 17.91 4.91
N GLU A 128 3.85 18.29 6.18
CA GLU A 128 4.28 19.63 6.64
C GLU A 128 5.81 19.78 6.70
N GLN A 129 6.54 18.67 6.82
CA GLN A 129 8.01 18.66 6.81
C GLN A 129 8.57 18.42 5.40
N PHE A 130 7.83 17.69 4.57
CA PHE A 130 8.20 17.32 3.20
C PHE A 130 7.04 17.65 2.25
N PRO A 131 6.84 18.95 1.92
CA PRO A 131 5.67 19.36 1.15
C PRO A 131 5.85 19.19 -0.37
N ASP A 132 7.08 18.97 -0.85
CA ASP A 132 7.41 18.81 -2.26
C ASP A 132 7.41 17.34 -2.69
N ALA A 133 7.47 17.09 -4.01
CA ALA A 133 7.55 15.75 -4.55
C ALA A 133 8.99 15.22 -4.57
N TYR A 134 9.17 13.96 -4.20
CA TYR A 134 10.45 13.24 -4.27
C TYR A 134 10.28 11.82 -4.77
N LYS A 135 11.36 11.21 -5.30
CA LYS A 135 11.35 9.82 -5.79
C LYS A 135 12.60 9.04 -5.40
N ALA A 136 12.46 7.78 -5.02
CA ALA A 136 13.53 6.78 -4.94
C ALA A 136 13.23 5.64 -5.90
N ILE A 137 14.21 5.24 -6.71
CA ILE A 137 14.11 4.01 -7.51
C ILE A 137 14.86 2.90 -6.79
N TRP A 138 14.26 1.71 -6.79
CA TRP A 138 14.79 0.51 -6.17
C TRP A 138 15.02 -0.56 -7.22
N ASP A 139 16.25 -1.02 -7.37
CA ASP A 139 16.61 -2.11 -8.28
C ASP A 139 16.51 -3.45 -7.55
N PHE A 140 15.89 -4.44 -8.20
CA PHE A 140 15.69 -5.78 -7.65
C PHE A 140 16.83 -6.71 -8.03
N ALA A 141 17.39 -7.41 -7.05
CA ALA A 141 18.38 -8.46 -7.22
C ALA A 141 17.94 -9.70 -6.46
N GLY A 142 17.17 -10.57 -7.13
CA GLY A 142 16.52 -11.70 -6.50
C GLY A 142 15.50 -11.22 -5.47
N GLN A 143 15.73 -11.51 -4.19
CA GLN A 143 14.84 -11.10 -3.09
C GLN A 143 15.27 -9.79 -2.43
N SER A 144 16.35 -9.15 -2.89
CA SER A 144 16.86 -7.91 -2.29
C SER A 144 16.57 -6.69 -3.16
N ALA A 145 16.44 -5.53 -2.52
CA ALA A 145 16.42 -4.23 -3.18
C ALA A 145 17.61 -3.37 -2.74
N THR A 146 18.07 -2.50 -3.65
CA THR A 146 19.02 -1.41 -3.41
C THR A 146 18.55 -0.16 -4.14
N SER A 147 18.90 1.03 -3.68
CA SER A 147 18.58 2.27 -4.39
C SER A 147 19.83 3.06 -4.73
N ARG A 148 19.87 3.62 -5.94
CA ARG A 148 20.86 4.65 -6.31
C ARG A 148 20.61 6.01 -5.64
N HIS A 149 19.37 6.25 -5.19
CA HIS A 149 18.95 7.48 -4.51
C HIS A 149 19.11 7.38 -2.98
N VAL A 150 19.18 6.16 -2.44
CA VAL A 150 19.47 5.88 -1.03
C VAL A 150 20.61 4.85 -0.96
N PRO A 151 21.89 5.28 -1.06
CA PRO A 151 23.02 4.37 -1.06
C PRO A 151 23.24 3.73 0.32
N HIS A 152 24.17 2.78 0.41
CA HIS A 152 24.55 2.12 1.67
C HIS A 152 23.47 1.31 2.38
N VAL A 153 22.35 1.05 1.68
CA VAL A 153 21.31 0.12 2.14
C VAL A 153 21.09 -1.02 1.15
N LYS A 154 20.84 -2.21 1.72
CA LYS A 154 20.36 -3.39 1.01
C LYS A 154 19.52 -4.22 1.96
N TYR A 155 18.32 -4.62 1.53
CA TYR A 155 17.46 -5.44 2.36
C TYR A 155 16.66 -6.44 1.54
N THR A 156 16.26 -7.54 2.19
CA THR A 156 15.32 -8.50 1.64
C THR A 156 13.92 -7.88 1.67
N GLY A 157 13.22 -7.93 0.53
CA GLY A 157 11.86 -7.42 0.42
C GLY A 157 10.87 -8.24 1.24
N ILE A 158 9.90 -7.55 1.83
CA ILE A 158 8.73 -8.17 2.47
C ILE A 158 7.57 -8.11 1.48
N VAL A 159 7.57 -8.99 0.47
CA VAL A 159 6.68 -8.87 -0.69
C VAL A 159 5.22 -9.18 -0.31
N HIS A 160 4.30 -8.26 -0.63
CA HIS A 160 2.87 -8.35 -0.28
C HIS A 160 2.00 -7.51 -1.25
N PRO A 161 0.67 -7.73 -1.31
CA PRO A 161 -0.26 -6.74 -1.85
C PRO A 161 -0.58 -5.65 -0.81
N GLY A 162 -0.56 -4.38 -1.21
CA GLY A 162 -1.16 -3.28 -0.46
C GLY A 162 -2.68 -3.37 -0.45
N LEU A 163 -3.26 -3.77 -1.59
CA LEU A 163 -4.71 -3.84 -1.79
C LEU A 163 -5.24 -5.24 -2.08
N MET A 164 -6.11 -5.75 -1.20
CA MET A 164 -6.90 -6.96 -1.44
C MET A 164 -8.23 -6.92 -0.66
N GLY A 165 -9.35 -7.26 -1.31
CA GLY A 165 -10.67 -7.24 -0.65
C GLY A 165 -11.82 -7.74 -1.51
N THR A 166 -12.99 -7.87 -0.89
CA THR A 166 -14.26 -8.28 -1.54
C THR A 166 -15.10 -7.08 -1.96
N ALA A 167 -16.04 -7.25 -2.89
CA ALA A 167 -16.94 -6.15 -3.25
C ALA A 167 -17.91 -5.83 -2.09
N PRO A 168 -18.23 -4.54 -1.85
CA PRO A 168 -19.21 -4.14 -0.85
C PRO A 168 -20.63 -4.47 -1.28
N SER A 169 -21.55 -4.58 -0.32
CA SER A 169 -22.99 -4.48 -0.62
C SER A 169 -23.36 -3.03 -0.92
N ALA A 170 -24.53 -2.81 -1.55
CA ALA A 170 -25.05 -1.46 -1.79
C ALA A 170 -25.24 -0.66 -0.48
N GLU A 171 -25.65 -1.33 0.59
CA GLU A 171 -25.79 -0.71 1.92
C GLU A 171 -24.44 -0.28 2.49
N LEU A 172 -23.43 -1.16 2.41
CA LEU A 172 -22.08 -0.86 2.90
C LEU A 172 -21.45 0.30 2.12
N LEU A 173 -21.55 0.28 0.79
CA LEU A 173 -21.12 1.39 -0.07
C LEU A 173 -21.82 2.70 0.30
N GLY A 174 -23.14 2.67 0.52
CA GLY A 174 -23.91 3.84 0.96
C GLY A 174 -23.41 4.41 2.29
N ARG A 175 -23.05 3.55 3.24
CA ARG A 175 -22.45 3.97 4.52
C ARG A 175 -21.08 4.61 4.35
N TRP A 176 -20.23 4.06 3.48
CA TRP A 176 -18.91 4.62 3.17
C TRP A 176 -19.03 6.04 2.59
N ASN A 177 -19.80 6.17 1.50
CA ASN A 177 -20.01 7.44 0.83
C ASN A 177 -20.60 8.49 1.79
N ALA A 178 -21.57 8.12 2.62
CA ALA A 178 -22.19 9.05 3.57
C ALA A 178 -21.22 9.55 4.65
N ARG A 179 -20.45 8.65 5.29
CA ARG A 179 -19.54 9.04 6.39
C ARG A 179 -18.33 9.81 5.88
N GLU A 180 -17.81 9.45 4.71
CA GLU A 180 -16.65 10.13 4.10
C GLU A 180 -17.05 11.52 3.56
N ALA A 181 -18.23 11.65 2.94
CA ALA A 181 -18.77 12.95 2.56
C ALA A 181 -19.00 13.86 3.78
N ALA A 182 -19.49 13.31 4.90
CA ALA A 182 -19.66 14.08 6.13
C ALA A 182 -18.32 14.58 6.69
N LEU A 183 -17.25 13.79 6.59
CA LEU A 183 -15.90 14.21 6.98
C LEU A 183 -15.39 15.34 6.07
N ILE A 184 -15.51 15.20 4.75
CA ILE A 184 -15.15 16.24 3.79
C ILE A 184 -15.89 17.55 4.11
N ALA A 185 -17.18 17.49 4.44
CA ALA A 185 -17.97 18.66 4.77
C ALA A 185 -17.51 19.43 6.02
N THR A 186 -16.63 18.85 6.86
CA THR A 186 -16.06 19.55 8.03
C THR A 186 -14.97 20.55 7.65
N ASP A 187 -14.27 20.32 6.53
CA ASP A 187 -13.26 21.21 5.96
C ASP A 187 -13.07 20.92 4.44
N PRO A 188 -14.02 21.36 3.59
CA PRO A 188 -14.11 20.92 2.20
C PRO A 188 -12.99 21.44 1.30
N ASP A 189 -12.32 22.51 1.71
CA ASP A 189 -11.23 23.15 0.96
C ASP A 189 -9.84 22.75 1.51
N ARG A 190 -9.78 21.78 2.44
CA ARG A 190 -8.52 21.33 3.04
C ARG A 190 -7.60 20.72 1.99
N VAL A 191 -6.30 21.07 2.08
CA VAL A 191 -5.24 20.47 1.27
C VAL A 191 -4.13 19.91 2.16
N PRO A 192 -3.82 18.60 2.10
CA PRO A 192 -4.49 17.56 1.31
C PRO A 192 -5.96 17.30 1.75
N PRO A 193 -6.81 16.70 0.90
CA PRO A 193 -8.21 16.43 1.26
C PRO A 193 -8.33 15.45 2.44
N LEU A 194 -9.44 15.53 3.18
CA LEU A 194 -9.70 14.64 4.32
C LEU A 194 -10.15 13.22 3.90
N ALA A 195 -10.84 13.11 2.77
CA ALA A 195 -11.25 11.86 2.14
C ALA A 195 -11.49 12.11 0.65
N LEU A 196 -11.69 11.05 -0.13
CA LEU A 196 -11.91 11.14 -1.57
C LEU A 196 -13.36 10.72 -1.89
N PRO A 197 -14.21 11.62 -2.41
CA PRO A 197 -15.56 11.26 -2.80
C PRO A 197 -15.56 10.32 -4.03
N PRO A 198 -16.68 9.67 -4.35
CA PRO A 198 -16.88 9.08 -5.67
C PRO A 198 -16.53 10.08 -6.77
N GLU A 199 -15.71 9.66 -7.72
CA GLU A 199 -15.21 10.48 -8.83
C GLU A 199 -15.29 9.67 -10.13
N PRO A 200 -16.22 10.03 -11.05
CA PRO A 200 -16.33 9.40 -12.35
C PRO A 200 -15.10 9.58 -13.23
N ASP A 201 -14.38 10.68 -13.09
CA ASP A 201 -13.17 10.91 -13.87
C ASP A 201 -12.10 9.86 -13.54
N GLY A 202 -11.53 9.26 -14.59
CA GLY A 202 -10.59 8.15 -14.46
C GLY A 202 -11.18 6.82 -13.99
N ALA A 203 -12.51 6.66 -13.88
CA ALA A 203 -13.12 5.40 -13.44
C ALA A 203 -12.94 4.26 -14.46
N ILE A 204 -12.52 3.10 -13.98
CA ILE A 204 -12.38 1.85 -14.70
C ILE A 204 -13.30 0.83 -14.00
N LEU A 205 -14.26 0.26 -14.73
CA LEU A 205 -15.38 -0.50 -14.15
C LEU A 205 -15.61 -1.84 -14.87
N GLY A 206 -14.50 -2.51 -15.22
CA GLY A 206 -14.52 -3.77 -15.97
C GLY A 206 -15.20 -3.61 -17.32
N SER A 207 -16.23 -4.43 -17.58
CA SER A 207 -16.95 -4.46 -18.84
C SER A 207 -18.19 -3.53 -18.90
N LEU A 208 -18.45 -2.72 -17.87
CA LEU A 208 -19.60 -1.81 -17.87
C LEU A 208 -19.47 -0.74 -18.94
N THR A 209 -20.61 -0.40 -19.56
CA THR A 209 -20.71 0.66 -20.58
C THR A 209 -22.04 1.41 -20.45
N GLY A 210 -22.17 2.56 -21.10
CA GLY A 210 -23.42 3.32 -21.19
C GLY A 210 -23.94 3.85 -19.85
N ASP A 211 -25.26 3.77 -19.65
CA ASP A 211 -25.95 4.32 -18.49
C ASP A 211 -25.51 3.63 -17.18
N GLU A 212 -25.26 2.32 -17.23
CA GLU A 212 -24.77 1.56 -16.08
C GLU A 212 -23.36 1.99 -15.68
N PHE A 213 -22.46 2.21 -16.65
CA PHE A 213 -21.14 2.78 -16.36
C PHE A 213 -21.27 4.15 -15.71
N THR A 214 -22.11 5.02 -16.27
CA THR A 214 -22.28 6.40 -15.77
C THR A 214 -22.78 6.42 -14.32
N ARG A 215 -23.76 5.57 -14.01
CA ARG A 215 -24.29 5.41 -12.65
C ARG A 215 -23.21 4.90 -11.69
N VAL A 216 -22.59 3.77 -12.03
CA VAL A 216 -21.58 3.12 -11.17
C VAL A 216 -20.36 4.02 -10.96
N ALA A 217 -19.93 4.76 -11.98
CA ALA A 217 -18.82 5.71 -11.86
C ALA A 217 -19.16 6.88 -10.93
N GLY A 218 -20.43 7.31 -10.91
CA GLY A 218 -20.94 8.38 -10.04
C GLY A 218 -21.08 8.02 -8.57
N GLU A 219 -21.14 6.74 -8.23
CA GLU A 219 -21.38 6.26 -6.87
C GLU A 219 -20.26 5.37 -6.32
N GLY A 220 -19.41 4.82 -7.19
CA GLY A 220 -18.32 3.91 -6.84
C GLY A 220 -17.29 4.57 -5.94
N ALA A 221 -17.02 3.96 -4.80
CA ALA A 221 -16.06 4.49 -3.84
C ALA A 221 -14.63 4.37 -4.38
N ARG A 222 -13.80 5.36 -4.09
CA ARG A 222 -12.35 5.31 -4.35
C ARG A 222 -11.72 4.15 -3.57
N THR A 223 -10.73 3.50 -4.18
CA THR A 223 -10.06 2.34 -3.58
C THR A 223 -8.99 2.70 -2.54
N ALA A 224 -8.65 3.99 -2.40
CA ALA A 224 -7.53 4.45 -1.59
C ALA A 224 -7.59 4.15 -0.08
N PRO A 225 -8.71 4.28 0.65
CA PRO A 225 -8.71 3.98 2.08
C PRO A 225 -9.02 2.50 2.36
N PRO A 226 -8.44 1.90 3.41
CA PRO A 226 -8.91 0.63 3.94
C PRO A 226 -10.32 0.76 4.49
N ARG A 227 -11.12 -0.30 4.33
CA ARG A 227 -12.49 -0.37 4.85
C ARG A 227 -12.81 -1.77 5.35
N GLU A 228 -14.06 -1.96 5.76
CA GLU A 228 -14.56 -3.22 6.33
C GLU A 228 -14.40 -4.44 5.41
N ASN A 229 -14.27 -4.22 4.10
CA ASN A 229 -14.04 -5.28 3.10
C ASN A 229 -12.57 -5.67 2.90
N GLY A 230 -11.65 -5.07 3.68
CA GLY A 230 -10.23 -5.05 3.37
C GLY A 230 -9.91 -3.82 2.52
N GLY A 231 -9.57 -4.04 1.25
CA GLY A 231 -9.15 -2.97 0.36
C GLY A 231 -7.70 -2.59 0.64
N ASN A 232 -7.38 -1.29 0.64
CA ASN A 232 -6.01 -0.78 0.73
C ASN A 232 -5.55 -0.79 2.19
N GLN A 233 -5.15 -1.96 2.68
CA GLN A 233 -4.78 -2.12 4.08
C GLN A 233 -3.30 -1.83 4.32
N ASP A 234 -2.46 -1.98 3.28
CA ASP A 234 -1.03 -1.70 3.31
C ASP A 234 -0.34 -2.42 4.48
N ILE A 235 -0.77 -3.66 4.71
CA ILE A 235 -0.24 -4.52 5.77
C ILE A 235 0.91 -5.32 5.18
N LYS A 236 2.14 -4.88 5.49
CA LYS A 236 3.38 -5.53 5.01
C LYS A 236 3.46 -7.03 5.34
N ASN A 237 2.75 -7.48 6.36
CA ASN A 237 2.73 -8.88 6.79
C ASN A 237 1.81 -9.80 5.96
N LEU A 238 1.04 -9.29 4.99
CA LEU A 238 0.25 -10.08 4.02
C LEU A 238 1.17 -10.72 2.95
N THR A 239 2.21 -11.42 3.41
CA THR A 239 3.22 -12.05 2.56
C THR A 239 2.78 -13.43 2.09
N LYS A 240 3.63 -14.09 1.29
CA LYS A 240 3.49 -15.52 0.99
C LYS A 240 3.31 -16.36 2.27
N GLY A 241 2.37 -17.29 2.21
CA GLY A 241 1.93 -18.12 3.33
C GLY A 241 0.81 -17.50 4.17
N THR A 242 0.40 -16.26 3.89
CA THR A 242 -0.73 -15.62 4.59
C THR A 242 -2.04 -16.34 4.26
N ARG A 243 -2.90 -16.48 5.27
CA ARG A 243 -4.30 -16.86 5.10
C ARG A 243 -5.20 -15.74 5.60
N VAL A 244 -5.99 -15.14 4.72
CA VAL A 244 -6.95 -14.08 5.04
C VAL A 244 -8.37 -14.65 5.04
N PHE A 245 -9.22 -14.11 5.91
CA PHE A 245 -10.64 -14.42 6.00
C PHE A 245 -11.43 -13.12 5.75
N TYR A 246 -11.88 -12.92 4.52
CA TYR A 246 -12.64 -11.75 4.13
C TYR A 246 -14.14 -11.93 4.37
N PRO A 247 -14.83 -10.93 4.93
CA PRO A 247 -16.29 -10.92 4.95
C PRO A 247 -16.86 -10.86 3.53
N VAL A 248 -17.93 -11.61 3.28
CA VAL A 248 -18.64 -11.64 2.00
C VAL A 248 -19.91 -10.78 2.11
N PHE A 249 -20.04 -9.78 1.23
CA PHE A 249 -21.17 -8.84 1.24
C PHE A 249 -22.10 -8.96 0.03
N VAL A 250 -21.67 -9.64 -1.04
CA VAL A 250 -22.44 -9.86 -2.26
C VAL A 250 -22.32 -11.32 -2.71
N PRO A 251 -23.30 -11.85 -3.46
CA PRO A 251 -23.14 -13.15 -4.12
C PRO A 251 -21.87 -13.19 -4.96
N GLY A 252 -21.10 -14.27 -4.83
CA GLY A 252 -19.83 -14.44 -5.51
C GLY A 252 -18.64 -13.78 -4.80
N ALA A 253 -18.83 -13.00 -3.73
CA ALA A 253 -17.81 -12.21 -3.02
C ALA A 253 -17.07 -11.14 -3.85
N ASN A 254 -16.78 -11.40 -5.12
CA ASN A 254 -16.13 -10.50 -6.07
C ASN A 254 -14.78 -9.99 -5.53
N LEU A 255 -13.87 -10.93 -5.26
CA LEU A 255 -12.52 -10.67 -4.77
C LEU A 255 -11.71 -9.88 -5.80
N SER A 256 -11.02 -8.83 -5.37
CA SER A 256 -10.09 -8.08 -6.21
C SER A 256 -8.82 -7.74 -5.43
N PHE A 257 -7.72 -7.56 -6.15
CA PHE A 257 -6.41 -7.26 -5.58
C PHE A 257 -5.50 -6.58 -6.59
N GLY A 258 -4.46 -5.92 -6.11
CA GLY A 258 -3.50 -5.19 -6.91
C GLY A 258 -2.45 -4.56 -6.00
N ASP A 259 -1.84 -3.47 -6.46
CA ASP A 259 -1.01 -2.62 -5.61
C ASP A 259 0.13 -3.40 -4.94
N LEU A 260 0.97 -4.04 -5.77
CA LEU A 260 1.97 -4.97 -5.24
C LEU A 260 3.19 -4.21 -4.74
N HIS A 261 3.61 -4.57 -3.54
CA HIS A 261 4.73 -3.97 -2.84
C HIS A 261 5.88 -4.96 -2.76
N PHE A 262 7.05 -4.59 -3.28
CA PHE A 262 8.26 -5.38 -3.07
C PHE A 262 8.70 -5.34 -1.60
N SER A 263 8.50 -4.21 -0.93
CA SER A 263 8.76 -4.00 0.49
C SER A 263 8.07 -2.73 0.97
N GLN A 264 7.73 -2.65 2.26
CA GLN A 264 7.11 -1.46 2.85
C GLN A 264 7.50 -1.35 4.33
N GLY A 265 7.56 -0.13 4.85
CA GLY A 265 7.62 0.14 6.28
C GLY A 265 6.23 0.24 6.92
N ASP A 266 6.13 0.00 8.24
CA ASP A 266 4.85 0.16 8.93
C ASP A 266 4.30 1.59 8.84
N GLY A 267 3.01 1.66 8.54
CA GLY A 267 2.27 2.90 8.37
C GLY A 267 2.47 3.57 7.02
N GLU A 268 3.29 2.99 6.12
CA GLU A 268 3.47 3.47 4.75
C GLU A 268 3.63 5.00 4.69
N ILE A 269 4.50 5.51 5.55
CA ILE A 269 4.44 6.91 5.95
C ILE A 269 4.60 7.89 4.78
N THR A 270 5.25 7.46 3.69
CA THR A 270 5.48 8.26 2.49
C THR A 270 4.26 8.41 1.58
N PHE A 271 3.20 7.63 1.79
CA PHE A 271 1.95 7.55 1.01
C PHE A 271 2.11 7.16 -0.47
N CYS A 272 3.04 7.73 -1.23
CA CYS A 272 3.49 7.14 -2.50
C CYS A 272 4.44 5.99 -2.16
N GLY A 273 3.84 4.98 -1.55
CA GLY A 273 4.46 4.20 -0.52
C GLY A 273 4.73 2.79 -0.95
N ALA A 274 5.37 2.08 -0.03
CA ALA A 274 6.14 0.88 -0.34
C ALA A 274 7.19 1.11 -1.45
N ILE A 275 7.79 0.00 -1.88
CA ILE A 275 8.46 -0.11 -3.17
C ILE A 275 7.42 -0.68 -4.14
N GLU A 276 6.81 0.22 -4.89
CA GLU A 276 5.73 -0.06 -5.82
C GLU A 276 6.19 -0.91 -7.00
N MET A 277 5.36 -1.88 -7.38
CA MET A 277 5.62 -2.72 -8.54
C MET A 277 4.36 -3.35 -9.14
N GLY A 278 4.45 -3.70 -10.43
CA GLY A 278 3.58 -4.71 -11.04
C GLY A 278 4.11 -6.11 -10.72
N GLY A 279 3.31 -7.14 -10.99
CA GLY A 279 3.71 -8.49 -10.65
C GLY A 279 2.63 -9.53 -10.87
N PHE A 280 2.68 -10.60 -10.08
CA PHE A 280 1.67 -11.63 -10.03
C PHE A 280 1.30 -11.98 -8.59
N MET A 281 0.13 -12.57 -8.44
CA MET A 281 -0.29 -13.28 -7.22
C MET A 281 -0.76 -14.68 -7.59
N ASP A 282 -0.28 -15.67 -6.85
CA ASP A 282 -0.81 -17.03 -6.81
C ASP A 282 -1.69 -17.17 -5.57
N LEU A 283 -2.97 -17.47 -5.78
CA LEU A 283 -3.96 -17.54 -4.72
C LEU A 283 -4.63 -18.91 -4.69
N HIS A 284 -4.97 -19.37 -3.49
CA HIS A 284 -6.00 -20.38 -3.28
C HIS A 284 -7.19 -19.76 -2.57
N VAL A 285 -8.41 -20.16 -2.95
CA VAL A 285 -9.65 -19.62 -2.36
C VAL A 285 -10.57 -20.73 -1.87
N ASP A 286 -11.25 -20.52 -0.75
CA ASP A 286 -12.25 -21.45 -0.20
C ASP A 286 -13.30 -20.68 0.62
N LEU A 287 -14.35 -21.34 1.11
CA LEU A 287 -15.45 -20.69 1.83
C LEU A 287 -15.70 -21.31 3.20
N ILE A 288 -16.03 -20.44 4.15
CA ILE A 288 -16.70 -20.82 5.39
C ILE A 288 -18.12 -20.29 5.33
N LYS A 289 -19.07 -21.19 5.09
CA LYS A 289 -20.49 -20.84 5.02
C LYS A 289 -20.99 -20.27 6.35
N GLY A 290 -21.62 -19.10 6.32
CA GLY A 290 -22.05 -18.39 7.55
C GLY A 290 -20.90 -18.03 8.50
N GLY A 291 -19.68 -17.91 7.98
CA GLY A 291 -18.47 -17.69 8.77
C GLY A 291 -18.46 -16.37 9.54
N MET A 292 -19.10 -15.31 9.02
CA MET A 292 -19.11 -14.00 9.66
C MET A 292 -19.80 -14.06 11.03
N GLU A 293 -20.98 -14.69 11.11
CA GLU A 293 -21.70 -14.89 12.37
C GLU A 293 -20.95 -15.87 13.28
N THR A 294 -20.49 -16.99 12.72
CA THR A 294 -19.84 -18.07 13.47
C THR A 294 -18.59 -17.58 14.22
N TYR A 295 -17.81 -16.69 13.61
CA TYR A 295 -16.54 -16.19 14.16
C TYR A 295 -16.58 -14.72 14.59
N GLY A 296 -17.71 -14.02 14.44
CA GLY A 296 -17.82 -12.60 14.74
C GLY A 296 -16.97 -11.70 13.83
N VAL A 297 -16.77 -12.10 12.58
CA VAL A 297 -15.95 -11.38 11.60
C VAL A 297 -16.87 -10.59 10.68
N SER A 298 -17.29 -9.42 11.13
CA SER A 298 -18.22 -8.55 10.38
C SER A 298 -17.75 -7.11 10.22
N GLU A 299 -16.77 -6.68 11.01
CA GLU A 299 -16.23 -5.33 10.96
C GLU A 299 -15.03 -5.22 10.02
N ASN A 300 -14.08 -6.15 10.07
CA ASN A 300 -12.88 -6.15 9.24
C ASN A 300 -12.43 -7.59 8.97
N ALA A 301 -11.66 -7.78 7.90
CA ALA A 301 -10.98 -9.05 7.65
C ALA A 301 -10.01 -9.40 8.79
N ILE A 302 -9.88 -10.70 9.06
CA ILE A 302 -8.85 -11.23 9.96
C ILE A 302 -7.89 -12.11 9.15
N PHE A 303 -6.66 -12.28 9.63
CA PHE A 303 -5.66 -13.06 8.89
C PHE A 303 -4.67 -13.75 9.81
N MET A 304 -4.08 -14.81 9.29
CA MET A 304 -2.85 -15.42 9.80
C MET A 304 -1.72 -14.88 8.92
N PRO A 305 -0.72 -14.19 9.49
CA PRO A 305 0.35 -13.58 8.71
C PRO A 305 1.17 -14.64 7.98
N GLY A 306 1.81 -14.21 6.89
CA GLY A 306 2.70 -15.09 6.12
C GLY A 306 3.93 -15.51 6.90
N ASN A 307 4.62 -16.53 6.38
CA ASN A 307 5.73 -17.20 7.06
C ASN A 307 7.07 -17.04 6.34
N THR A 308 7.16 -16.06 5.43
CA THR A 308 8.35 -15.77 4.63
C THR A 308 8.82 -14.32 4.77
N ASP A 309 8.41 -13.63 5.83
CA ASP A 309 8.88 -12.29 6.16
C ASP A 309 10.39 -12.29 6.47
N PRO A 310 11.14 -11.23 6.09
CA PRO A 310 12.56 -11.14 6.35
C PRO A 310 12.83 -11.06 7.86
N GLN A 311 13.67 -11.97 8.36
CA GLN A 311 13.96 -12.09 9.78
C GLN A 311 15.19 -11.26 10.17
N TYR A 312 14.97 -10.07 10.74
CA TYR A 312 16.04 -9.25 11.33
C TYR A 312 16.14 -9.44 12.84
N SER A 313 17.36 -9.66 13.35
CA SER A 313 17.61 -9.93 14.76
C SER A 313 18.11 -8.73 15.57
N GLN A 314 18.51 -7.64 14.91
CA GLN A 314 19.10 -6.46 15.55
C GLN A 314 18.46 -5.18 15.04
N TRP A 315 17.99 -4.37 15.99
CA TRP A 315 17.17 -3.19 15.73
C TRP A 315 17.71 -2.00 16.53
N ILE A 316 17.58 -0.81 15.95
CA ILE A 316 17.66 0.45 16.68
C ILE A 316 16.26 1.06 16.71
N ALA A 317 15.81 1.52 17.88
CA ALA A 317 14.44 1.97 18.09
C ALA A 317 14.38 3.44 18.53
N PHE A 318 13.37 4.16 18.03
CA PHE A 318 13.14 5.57 18.29
C PHE A 318 11.73 5.75 18.83
N SER A 319 11.58 6.40 19.98
CA SER A 319 10.29 6.69 20.59
C SER A 319 9.81 8.11 20.26
N GLY A 320 8.49 8.27 20.20
CA GLY A 320 7.80 9.55 20.12
C GLY A 320 6.63 9.60 21.09
N THR A 321 6.19 10.83 21.42
CA THR A 321 5.12 11.10 22.39
C THR A 321 4.09 12.05 21.80
N SER A 322 2.92 12.20 22.44
CA SER A 322 1.84 13.13 22.03
C SER A 322 2.17 14.61 22.29
N VAL A 323 3.36 15.06 21.87
CA VAL A 323 3.85 16.44 22.02
C VAL A 323 4.35 16.92 20.67
N THR A 324 3.83 18.06 20.21
CA THR A 324 4.17 18.65 18.92
C THR A 324 5.64 19.11 18.86
N LEU A 325 6.13 19.46 17.67
CA LEU A 325 7.48 19.98 17.46
C LEU A 325 7.78 21.26 18.26
N ASP A 326 6.78 22.11 18.46
CA ASP A 326 6.85 23.38 19.20
C ASP A 326 6.48 23.24 20.70
N GLY A 327 6.17 22.03 21.16
CA GLY A 327 5.97 21.71 22.57
C GLY A 327 4.53 21.77 23.08
N GLU A 328 3.53 21.83 22.20
CA GLU A 328 2.12 21.70 22.57
C GLU A 328 1.79 20.26 22.98
N GLN A 329 1.13 20.10 24.13
CA GLN A 329 0.67 18.80 24.62
C GLN A 329 -0.66 18.41 23.94
N ARG A 330 -0.71 17.22 23.33
CA ARG A 330 -1.94 16.56 22.87
C ARG A 330 -2.31 15.40 23.80
N TYR A 331 -3.60 15.08 23.90
CA TYR A 331 -4.08 14.03 24.79
C TYR A 331 -4.19 12.69 24.05
N LEU A 332 -3.37 11.71 24.46
CA LEU A 332 -3.34 10.33 23.92
C LEU A 332 -3.38 10.27 22.38
N ASP A 333 -2.63 11.16 21.75
CA ASP A 333 -2.54 11.28 20.30
C ASP A 333 -1.48 10.30 19.76
N SER A 334 -1.96 9.15 19.28
CA SER A 334 -1.12 8.07 18.75
C SER A 334 -0.51 8.41 17.40
N ASP A 335 -1.27 9.10 16.54
CA ASP A 335 -0.81 9.58 15.23
C ASP A 335 0.40 10.51 15.40
N LEU A 336 0.23 11.54 16.24
CA LEU A 336 1.32 12.44 16.60
C LEU A 336 2.49 11.70 17.22
N SER A 337 2.26 10.77 18.15
CA SER A 337 3.36 10.03 18.78
C SER A 337 4.17 9.21 17.77
N TYR A 338 3.53 8.63 16.75
CA TYR A 338 4.23 7.91 15.68
C TYR A 338 4.98 8.87 14.74
N GLN A 339 4.39 10.03 14.45
CA GLN A 339 5.05 11.12 13.72
C GLN A 339 6.34 11.56 14.40
N ARG A 340 6.30 11.74 15.73
CA ARG A 340 7.48 12.11 16.53
C ARG A 340 8.56 11.03 16.50
N ALA A 341 8.18 9.75 16.53
CA ALA A 341 9.12 8.64 16.43
C ALA A 341 9.82 8.61 15.05
N CYS A 342 9.07 8.78 13.96
CA CYS A 342 9.60 8.84 12.60
C CYS A 342 10.55 10.02 12.42
N LEU A 343 10.17 11.22 12.87
CA LEU A 343 11.03 12.41 12.79
C LEU A 343 12.31 12.25 13.63
N HIS A 344 12.25 11.56 14.76
CA HIS A 344 13.44 11.23 15.55
C HIS A 344 14.38 10.28 14.79
N ALA A 345 13.83 9.22 14.18
CA ALA A 345 14.58 8.30 13.34
C ALA A 345 15.25 9.01 12.14
N ILE A 346 14.51 9.87 11.43
CA ILE A 346 15.04 10.70 10.33
C ILE A 346 16.20 11.56 10.83
N ASN A 347 15.99 12.34 11.90
CA ASN A 347 17.03 13.19 12.48
C ASN A 347 18.28 12.40 12.89
N TYR A 348 18.12 11.17 13.37
CA TYR A 348 19.24 10.30 13.70
C TYR A 348 20.04 9.91 12.46
N LEU A 349 19.37 9.47 11.39
CA LEU A 349 20.00 9.06 10.13
C LEU A 349 20.74 10.23 9.45
N THR A 350 20.27 11.48 9.59
CA THR A 350 21.02 12.65 9.08
C THR A 350 22.39 12.82 9.72
N LYS A 351 22.62 12.29 10.93
CA LYS A 351 23.93 12.34 11.57
C LYS A 351 24.97 11.44 10.92
N PHE A 352 24.54 10.51 10.07
CA PHE A 352 25.42 9.63 9.29
C PHE A 352 25.68 10.16 7.88
N GLY A 353 24.95 11.17 7.41
CA GLY A 353 25.18 11.80 6.10
C GLY A 353 23.98 11.79 5.15
N TYR A 354 22.92 11.02 5.45
CA TYR A 354 21.70 11.04 4.65
C TYR A 354 21.01 12.41 4.67
N SER A 355 20.37 12.78 3.56
CA SER A 355 19.37 13.85 3.58
C SER A 355 18.11 13.40 4.36
N PRO A 356 17.34 14.34 4.91
CA PRO A 356 16.08 14.00 5.58
C PRO A 356 15.10 13.22 4.68
N GLU A 357 15.07 13.52 3.39
CA GLU A 357 14.21 12.91 2.37
C GLU A 357 14.65 11.47 2.07
N GLN A 358 15.96 11.22 1.95
CA GLN A 358 16.49 9.86 1.80
C GLN A 358 16.10 8.99 3.01
N ALA A 359 16.22 9.55 4.22
CA ALA A 359 15.83 8.85 5.43
C ALA A 359 14.31 8.59 5.47
N TYR A 360 13.49 9.53 5.03
CA TYR A 360 12.04 9.36 4.97
C TYR A 360 11.61 8.31 3.93
N LEU A 361 12.16 8.37 2.72
CA LEU A 361 11.97 7.35 1.67
C LEU A 361 12.40 5.96 2.14
N LEU A 362 13.51 5.86 2.89
CA LEU A 362 13.96 4.61 3.49
C LEU A 362 12.94 4.07 4.51
N LEU A 363 12.38 4.93 5.38
CA LEU A 363 11.38 4.50 6.37
C LEU A 363 10.07 4.04 5.74
N GLY A 364 9.67 4.60 4.58
CA GLY A 364 8.49 4.16 3.84
C GLY A 364 8.66 2.81 3.12
N SER A 365 9.90 2.43 2.79
CA SER A 365 10.21 1.31 1.88
C SER A 365 10.89 0.11 2.56
N ALA A 366 11.79 0.36 3.51
CA ALA A 366 12.44 -0.71 4.27
C ALA A 366 11.44 -1.35 5.26
N PRO A 367 11.60 -2.64 5.58
CA PRO A 367 10.73 -3.35 6.52
C PRO A 367 10.99 -2.93 7.98
N ILE A 368 10.73 -1.65 8.29
CA ILE A 368 10.77 -1.10 9.64
C ILE A 368 9.54 -1.56 10.43
N GLU A 369 9.66 -1.59 11.76
CA GLU A 369 8.53 -1.90 12.64
C GLU A 369 8.02 -0.63 13.33
N GLY A 370 6.73 -0.37 13.20
CA GLY A 370 6.00 0.66 13.89
C GLY A 370 5.15 0.04 14.99
N ARG A 371 5.24 0.57 16.21
CA ARG A 371 4.44 0.07 17.33
C ARG A 371 3.79 1.19 18.09
N LEU A 372 2.50 1.05 18.37
CA LEU A 372 1.83 1.77 19.45
C LEU A 372 2.23 1.10 20.77
N SER A 373 3.36 1.53 21.33
CA SER A 373 3.95 0.93 22.53
C SER A 373 3.09 1.12 23.78
N GLY A 374 2.45 2.27 23.92
CA GLY A 374 1.53 2.56 25.02
C GLY A 374 0.50 3.63 24.62
N VAL A 375 -0.78 3.40 24.89
CA VAL A 375 -1.88 4.28 24.47
C VAL A 375 -2.79 4.69 25.62
N VAL A 376 -2.33 4.53 26.86
CA VAL A 376 -3.15 4.68 28.07
C VAL A 376 -2.56 5.62 29.12
N ASP A 377 -1.25 5.90 29.04
CA ASP A 377 -0.53 6.64 30.08
C ASP A 377 -0.71 8.15 29.91
N ILE A 378 -1.75 8.70 30.56
CA ILE A 378 -2.06 10.12 30.44
C ILE A 378 -0.88 11.03 30.81
N PRO A 379 -0.60 12.10 30.03
CA PRO A 379 -1.35 12.54 28.85
C PRO A 379 -0.85 11.95 27.51
N ASN A 380 0.21 11.13 27.48
CA ASN A 380 0.94 10.80 26.27
C ASN A 380 0.69 9.36 25.78
N SER A 381 0.32 9.22 24.52
CA SER A 381 0.62 7.99 23.78
C SER A 381 2.12 7.92 23.53
N CYS A 382 2.66 6.70 23.49
CA CYS A 382 4.03 6.37 23.15
C CYS A 382 4.01 5.43 21.94
N ALA A 383 4.58 5.89 20.83
CA ALA A 383 4.83 5.06 19.67
C ALA A 383 6.34 4.94 19.44
N THR A 384 6.73 3.87 18.75
CA THR A 384 8.13 3.56 18.48
C THR A 384 8.32 3.07 17.06
N VAL A 385 9.41 3.49 16.42
CA VAL A 385 9.88 3.02 15.11
C VAL A 385 11.18 2.24 15.30
N TYR A 386 11.25 1.02 14.78
CA TYR A 386 12.43 0.16 14.83
C TYR A 386 13.01 0.02 13.42
N ILE A 387 14.29 0.36 13.27
CA ILE A 387 15.02 0.18 12.01
C ILE A 387 15.92 -1.05 12.13
N PRO A 388 15.85 -2.01 11.20
CA PRO A 388 16.72 -3.17 11.21
C PRO A 388 18.15 -2.73 10.87
N THR A 389 19.07 -2.89 11.81
CA THR A 389 20.45 -2.39 11.65
C THR A 389 21.24 -3.11 10.56
N ALA A 390 20.83 -4.33 10.21
CA ALA A 390 21.48 -5.17 9.21
C ALA A 390 21.23 -4.71 7.75
N ILE A 391 20.34 -3.75 7.52
CA ILE A 391 20.10 -3.23 6.17
C ILE A 391 21.21 -2.27 5.72
N PHE A 392 22.01 -1.74 6.66
CA PHE A 392 23.11 -0.83 6.38
C PHE A 392 24.42 -1.59 6.18
N ASP A 393 25.26 -1.13 5.24
CA ASP A 393 26.62 -1.66 5.05
C ASP A 393 27.68 -1.05 5.99
N PHE A 394 27.24 -0.21 6.94
CA PHE A 394 28.05 0.47 7.94
C PHE A 394 27.41 0.37 9.35
N PRO A 395 28.16 0.53 10.44
CA PRO A 395 27.61 0.47 11.79
C PRO A 395 26.75 1.70 12.11
N VAL A 396 25.44 1.51 12.13
CA VAL A 396 24.45 2.54 12.48
C VAL A 396 24.20 2.68 13.99
N ALA A 397 24.71 1.76 14.82
CA ALA A 397 24.53 1.82 16.27
C ALA A 397 25.39 2.92 16.92
N PRO A 398 24.90 3.58 18.00
CA PRO A 398 25.69 4.57 18.73
C PRO A 398 27.00 3.98 19.27
N SER A 399 28.09 4.74 19.14
CA SER A 399 29.39 4.37 19.70
C SER A 399 30.13 5.58 20.25
N THR A 400 31.17 5.36 21.07
CA THR A 400 32.03 6.43 21.59
C THR A 400 32.81 7.16 20.50
N SER A 401 32.92 6.57 19.31
CA SER A 401 33.61 7.15 18.15
C SER A 401 32.74 8.14 17.38
N GLY A 402 31.46 8.29 17.76
CA GLY A 402 30.48 9.07 17.01
C GLY A 402 29.93 8.33 15.78
N PRO A 403 29.05 8.97 14.99
CA PRO A 403 28.44 8.40 13.81
C PRO A 403 29.45 8.28 12.65
N VAL A 404 29.42 7.16 11.94
CA VAL A 404 30.13 7.02 10.65
C VAL A 404 29.55 8.02 9.66
N GLN A 405 30.40 8.69 8.88
CA GLN A 405 29.95 9.56 7.79
C GLN A 405 29.97 8.78 6.48
N ILE A 406 28.83 8.74 5.79
CA ILE A 406 28.67 8.13 4.47
C ILE A 406 28.66 9.20 3.38
N ASP A 407 28.87 8.77 2.13
CA ASP A 407 28.53 9.58 0.97
C ASP A 407 27.05 9.33 0.61
N PRO A 408 26.16 10.33 0.71
CA PRO A 408 24.74 10.16 0.38
C PRO A 408 24.49 10.00 -1.14
N GLY A 409 25.52 10.07 -1.98
CA GLY A 409 25.39 9.92 -3.42
C GLY A 409 24.61 11.08 -4.04
N MET A 410 23.81 10.78 -5.06
CA MET A 410 23.07 11.81 -5.81
C MET A 410 21.86 12.40 -5.07
N GLY A 411 21.43 11.77 -3.96
CA GLY A 411 20.21 12.15 -3.26
C GLY A 411 18.93 11.66 -3.95
N ALA A 412 17.79 12.01 -3.36
CA ALA A 412 16.48 11.77 -3.96
C ALA A 412 16.14 12.87 -4.98
N PRO A 413 15.77 12.54 -6.22
CA PRO A 413 15.10 13.45 -7.14
C PRO A 413 14.01 14.27 -6.47
N HIS A 414 13.90 15.54 -6.83
CA HIS A 414 13.04 16.55 -6.21
C HIS A 414 12.34 17.39 -7.26
N SER A 415 11.04 17.61 -7.08
CA SER A 415 10.23 18.53 -7.86
C SER A 415 9.34 19.36 -6.93
N ALA A 416 9.55 20.67 -6.92
CA ALA A 416 8.77 21.62 -6.13
C ALA A 416 7.49 22.04 -6.88
N PHE A 417 6.45 22.39 -6.12
CA PHE A 417 5.18 22.89 -6.64
C PHE A 417 5.11 24.42 -6.76
#